data_AF-A0A4Q3T2M7-F1
#
_entry.id   AF-A0A4Q3T2M7-F1
#
_cell.length_a   1.000
_cell.length_b   1.000
_cell.length_c   1.000
_cell.angle_alpha   90.00
_cell.angle_beta   90.00
_cell.angle_gamma   90.00
#
_symmetry.space_group_name_H-M   'P 1'
#
loop_
_entity.id
_entity.type
_entity.pdbx_description
1 polymer ?
#
loop_
_entity_poly.entity_id
_entity_poly.type
_entity_poly.pdbx_seq_one_letter_code
_entity_poly.pdbx_strand_id
1 'polypeptide(L)' 'CGDKRLVTGDFMIDDHVKNLKYFTGKPYMYTSAHNLSNTDYDRINNWKEAGEIFLG' A
#
# COMPACT_ATOMS: atom_id res chain seq x y z
N CYS A 1 4.88 -10.94 10.54
CA CYS A 1 5.13 -9.55 10.06
C CYS A 1 4.72 -8.55 11.14
N GLY A 2 5.63 -7.63 11.50
CA GLY A 2 5.52 -6.69 12.63
C GLY A 2 4.57 -5.50 12.39
N ASP A 3 4.74 -4.45 13.18
CA ASP A 3 3.91 -3.25 13.19
C ASP A 3 4.64 -2.06 12.56
N LYS A 4 4.02 -1.42 11.56
CA LYS A 4 4.60 -0.30 10.81
C LYS A 4 4.17 1.08 11.30
N ARG A 5 3.52 1.20 12.46
CA ARG A 5 3.07 2.51 13.01
C ARG A 5 4.17 3.55 13.21
N LEU A 6 5.43 3.13 13.34
CA LEU A 6 6.58 4.04 13.52
C LEU A 6 7.22 4.48 12.18
N VAL A 7 6.75 3.95 11.05
CA VAL A 7 7.29 4.29 9.73
C VAL A 7 6.66 5.60 9.26
N THR A 8 7.50 6.56 8.91
CA THR A 8 7.09 7.85 8.33
C THR A 8 7.69 8.00 6.94
N GLY A 9 6.91 8.55 6.02
CA GLY A 9 7.32 8.84 4.64
C GLY A 9 6.14 9.36 3.84
N ASP A 10 6.39 9.70 2.58
CA ASP A 10 5.36 10.25 1.69
C ASP A 10 4.43 9.16 1.14
N PHE A 11 4.96 7.96 0.90
CA PHE A 11 4.24 6.84 0.30
C PHE A 11 4.51 5.52 1.03
N MET A 12 3.50 4.66 1.09
CA MET A 12 3.62 3.27 1.54
C MET A 12 2.90 2.34 0.56
N ILE A 13 3.61 1.33 0.06
CA ILE A 13 3.03 0.23 -0.72
C ILE A 13 3.08 -1.01 0.16
N ASP A 14 1.92 -1.54 0.57
CA ASP A 14 1.82 -2.70 1.47
C ASP A 14 0.56 -3.51 1.17
N ASP A 15 0.57 -4.82 1.43
CA ASP A 15 -0.55 -5.72 1.18
C ASP A 15 -1.44 -5.94 2.41
N HIS A 16 -1.07 -5.38 3.56
CA HIS A 16 -1.81 -5.52 4.82
C HIS A 16 -2.41 -4.19 5.30
N VAL A 17 -3.74 -4.18 5.43
CA VAL A 17 -4.53 -3.05 5.96
C VAL A 17 -4.00 -2.55 7.32
N LYS A 18 -3.53 -3.45 8.20
CA LYS A 18 -2.99 -3.05 9.52
C LYS A 18 -1.79 -2.11 9.43
N ASN A 19 -1.02 -2.15 8.34
CA ASN A 19 0.11 -1.26 8.10
C ASN A 19 -0.36 0.05 7.46
N LEU A 20 -1.30 -0.04 6.52
CA LEU A 20 -1.83 1.12 5.78
C LEU A 20 -2.71 2.04 6.65
N LYS A 21 -3.49 1.47 7.57
CA LYS A 21 -4.49 2.21 8.39
C LYS A 21 -3.90 3.34 9.22
N TYR A 22 -2.67 3.18 9.70
CA TYR A 22 -2.01 4.16 10.58
C TYR A 22 -0.91 4.94 9.88
N PHE A 23 -0.66 4.69 8.59
CA PHE A 23 0.33 5.43 7.84
C PHE A 23 -0.18 6.85 7.55
N THR A 24 0.66 7.84 7.81
CA THR A 24 0.29 9.26 7.71
C THR A 24 0.52 9.84 6.30
N GLY A 25 1.39 9.21 5.50
CA GLY A 25 1.56 9.53 4.08
C GLY A 25 0.48 8.87 3.21
N LYS A 26 0.66 8.85 1.89
CA LYS A 26 -0.28 8.21 0.97
C LYS A 26 -0.10 6.67 0.96
N PRO A 27 -1.12 5.89 1.39
CA PRO A 27 -1.09 4.44 1.30
C PRO A 27 -1.52 3.95 -0.10
N TYR A 28 -0.86 2.90 -0.58
CA TYR A 28 -1.25 2.10 -1.72
C TYR A 28 -1.35 0.63 -1.30
N MET A 29 -2.50 0.00 -1.58
CA MET A 29 -2.67 -1.43 -1.36
C MET A 29 -2.04 -2.22 -2.49
N TYR A 30 -1.05 -3.03 -2.17
CA TYR A 30 -0.51 -3.99 -3.13
C TYR A 30 -1.39 -5.24 -3.18
N THR A 31 -1.77 -5.68 -4.39
CA THR A 31 -2.67 -6.82 -4.56
C THR A 31 -2.06 -8.13 -4.07
N SER A 32 -2.81 -8.82 -3.21
CA SER A 32 -2.52 -10.17 -2.73
C SER A 32 -3.82 -10.95 -2.56
N ALA A 33 -3.75 -12.28 -2.56
CA ALA A 33 -4.93 -13.15 -2.52
C ALA A 33 -5.89 -12.86 -1.37
N HIS A 34 -5.36 -12.47 -0.20
CA HIS A 34 -6.17 -12.20 1.01
C HIS A 34 -6.80 -10.81 1.05
N ASN A 35 -6.48 -9.90 0.12
CA ASN A 35 -6.96 -8.51 0.14
C ASN A 35 -7.82 -8.13 -1.07
N LEU A 36 -8.19 -9.08 -1.93
CA LEU A 36 -8.93 -8.84 -3.19
C LEU A 36 -10.28 -8.13 -2.99
N SER A 37 -10.96 -8.38 -1.87
CA SER A 37 -12.25 -7.76 -1.56
C SER A 37 -12.14 -6.37 -0.91
N ASN A 38 -10.94 -5.93 -0.54
CA ASN A 38 -10.77 -4.62 0.08
C ASN A 38 -10.73 -3.51 -0.99
N THR A 39 -11.54 -2.48 -0.79
CA THR A 39 -11.66 -1.32 -1.69
C THR A 39 -11.40 0.01 -0.98
N ASP A 40 -10.78 -0.03 0.21
CA ASP A 40 -10.58 1.16 1.06
C ASP A 40 -9.36 1.99 0.64
N TYR A 41 -8.54 1.50 -0.30
CA TYR A 41 -7.25 2.09 -0.68
C TYR A 41 -7.06 2.08 -2.20
N ASP A 42 -6.33 3.09 -2.71
CA ASP A 42 -5.77 3.07 -4.06
C ASP A 42 -4.93 1.81 -4.24
N ARG A 43 -5.16 1.05 -5.31
CA ARG A 43 -4.60 -0.29 -5.50
C ARG A 43 -3.51 -0.30 -6.58
N ILE A 44 -2.43 -1.01 -6.28
CA ILE A 44 -1.37 -1.37 -7.23
C ILE A 44 -1.41 -2.88 -7.40
N ASN A 45 -1.76 -3.35 -8.59
CA ASN A 45 -1.91 -4.79 -8.86
C ASN A 45 -0.60 -5.49 -9.16
N ASN A 46 0.42 -4.74 -9.58
CA ASN A 46 1.71 -5.27 -9.97
C ASN A 46 2.76 -4.15 -10.02
N TRP A 47 4.03 -4.53 -10.14
CA TRP A 47 5.15 -3.58 -10.20
C TRP A 47 5.15 -2.67 -11.43
N LYS A 48 4.51 -3.05 -12.53
CA LYS A 48 4.41 -2.19 -13.71
C LYS A 48 3.55 -0.96 -13.40
N GLU A 49 2.41 -1.14 -12.74
CA GLU A 49 1.55 -0.04 -12.27
C GLU A 49 2.28 0.86 -11.26
N ALA A 50 3.12 0.30 -10.38
CA ALA A 50 3.96 1.11 -9.52
C ALA A 50 4.92 2.00 -10.33
N GLY A 51 5.54 1.44 -11.38
CA GLY A 51 6.39 2.21 -12.29
C GLY A 51 5.65 3.35 -12.99
N GLU A 52 4.41 3.11 -13.44
CA GLU A 52 3.56 4.13 -14.07
C GLU A 52 3.23 5.29 -13.11
N ILE A 53 3.14 5.02 -11.80
CA ILE A 53 2.86 6.04 -10.78
C ILE A 53 4.11 6.85 -10.41
N PHE A 54 5.25 6.20 -10.25
CA PHE A 54 6.42 6.79 -9.57
C PHE A 54 7.60 7.15 -10.49
N LEU A 55 7.62 6.68 -11.74
CA LEU A 55 8.74 6.89 -12.67
C LEU A 55 8.37 7.77 -13.88
N GLY A 56 7.21 8.42 -13.84
CA GLY A 56 6.76 9.39 -14.85
C GLY A 56 7.57 10.69 -14.84
#